data_AF-A0A351DVL1-F1
#
_entry.id   AF-A0A351DVL1-F1
#
_cell.length_a   1.000
_cell.length_b   1.000
_cell.length_c   1.000
_cell.angle_alpha   90.00
_cell.angle_beta   90.00
_cell.angle_gamma   90.00
#
_symmetry.space_group_name_H-M   'P 1'
#
loop_
_entity.id
_entity.type
_entity.pdbx_description
1 polymer ?
#
loop_
_entity_poly.entity_id
_entity_poly.type
_entity_poly.pdbx_seq_one_letter_code
_entity_poly.pdbx_strand_id
1 'polypeptide(L)'
;GSTNLGWNQFGNGNETDLLQLNACGSETVVEHVECLSSADDGLHVFGGMVELRHILSAFHSEDAYECDQGWQGMAQFLVGIQDTLIAQPTNPPGSAFLFDVEGDDVEEFNVDLGEEPHTKPVVHNMTLVTNGAPQAVSYHSLPGGDWQNSIAHGMSDAGAEIQHYFSCDGYPAMTQWQILRVRNWRFAGSDGGEEGIELGRYNGNYNNQAAFNELLADSTCKVETMLVDADFSIVDGQLVDGLDLHPLSNATVSAHYMATDPRLEAVPYHGAIAVGEVPWFMATTYASSTGLFGPEPELDVPGPGCMYPSACNYDALAVEDDGSCDFNSCAGCMYVLACNYSPSALKDDGSCEWESCAGCTFPDAENYDPAAAWDNGTCTFGPPVDSCPADINADGFIGTLDLLDLLSGYGDLCAAD
;
A
#
# COMPACT_ATOMS: atom_id res chain seq x y z
N GLY A 1 14.25 10.85 -23.33
CA GLY A 1 15.37 11.68 -23.84
C GLY A 1 15.16 13.16 -23.56
N SER A 2 15.22 13.54 -22.28
CA SER A 2 15.12 14.94 -21.85
C SER A 2 16.42 15.68 -22.11
N THR A 3 16.33 16.93 -22.58
CA THR A 3 17.45 17.88 -22.53
C THR A 3 16.91 19.23 -22.08
N ASN A 4 16.93 19.52 -20.76
CA ASN A 4 17.17 20.85 -20.17
C ASN A 4 16.97 20.90 -18.64
N LEU A 5 18.08 20.91 -17.90
CA LEU A 5 18.40 21.93 -16.88
C LEU A 5 17.34 22.29 -15.81
N GLY A 6 17.13 21.39 -14.84
CA GLY A 6 16.79 21.71 -13.44
C GLY A 6 18.06 21.78 -12.57
N TRP A 7 18.02 22.38 -11.36
CA TRP A 7 19.24 22.76 -10.60
C TRP A 7 19.18 22.41 -9.09
N ASN A 8 19.60 21.19 -8.74
CA ASN A 8 20.14 20.72 -7.45
C ASN A 8 20.32 19.18 -7.54
N GLN A 9 21.37 18.50 -7.09
CA GLN A 9 22.73 18.81 -6.59
C GLN A 9 23.55 17.48 -6.68
N PHE A 10 24.87 17.36 -6.51
CA PHE A 10 25.89 18.36 -6.16
C PHE A 10 26.91 18.67 -7.28
N GLY A 11 27.30 17.73 -8.16
CA GLY A 11 28.12 18.01 -9.34
C GLY A 11 29.17 16.97 -9.78
N ASN A 12 28.75 15.89 -10.45
CA ASN A 12 29.64 15.14 -11.36
C ASN A 12 28.95 14.36 -12.52
N GLY A 13 27.64 14.53 -12.73
CA GLY A 13 26.83 13.88 -13.79
C GLY A 13 25.79 14.85 -14.38
N ASN A 14 24.96 14.39 -15.33
CA ASN A 14 23.84 15.17 -15.90
C ASN A 14 22.58 14.30 -15.94
N GLU A 15 22.11 13.96 -14.76
CA GLU A 15 20.93 13.12 -14.54
C GLU A 15 19.66 14.01 -14.34
N THR A 16 18.57 13.63 -15.01
CA THR A 16 17.17 13.99 -14.70
C THR A 16 16.28 12.76 -14.95
N ASP A 17 15.90 12.08 -13.88
CA ASP A 17 14.92 11.01 -13.85
C ASP A 17 13.53 11.49 -14.33
N LEU A 18 12.75 10.58 -14.92
CA LEU A 18 11.52 10.97 -15.62
C LEU A 18 10.38 11.36 -14.66
N LEU A 19 10.37 10.79 -13.45
CA LEU A 19 9.50 11.19 -12.36
C LEU A 19 10.23 11.12 -11.01
N GLN A 20 10.63 12.29 -10.50
CA GLN A 20 11.25 12.45 -9.19
C GLN A 20 10.22 12.78 -8.10
N LEU A 21 10.26 12.09 -6.95
CA LEU A 21 9.34 12.28 -5.82
C LEU A 21 10.09 12.54 -4.51
N ASN A 22 10.15 13.82 -4.11
CA ASN A 22 11.00 14.28 -3.01
C ASN A 22 10.20 14.56 -1.72
N ALA A 23 10.43 13.75 -0.69
CA ALA A 23 9.90 13.87 0.67
C ALA A 23 8.36 14.07 0.75
N CYS A 24 7.62 13.44 -0.16
CA CYS A 24 6.16 13.53 -0.24
C CYS A 24 5.47 12.96 1.02
N GLY A 25 4.39 13.61 1.48
CA GLY A 25 3.66 13.21 2.70
C GLY A 25 2.75 12.00 2.50
N SER A 26 2.30 11.38 3.60
CA SER A 26 1.52 10.12 3.62
C SER A 26 0.09 10.20 3.06
N GLU A 27 -0.39 11.40 2.69
CA GLU A 27 -1.65 11.58 1.95
C GLU A 27 -1.41 11.67 0.42
N THR A 28 -0.15 11.52 -0.03
CA THR A 28 0.22 11.55 -1.45
C THR A 28 0.11 10.16 -2.05
N VAL A 29 -0.83 9.98 -2.98
CA VAL A 29 -0.92 8.79 -3.84
C VAL A 29 -0.56 9.21 -5.26
N VAL A 30 0.39 8.50 -5.87
CA VAL A 30 0.76 8.62 -7.28
C VAL A 30 0.37 7.32 -7.95
N GLU A 31 -0.53 7.40 -8.93
CA GLU A 31 -1.22 6.22 -9.45
C GLU A 31 -1.54 6.33 -10.95
N HIS A 32 -1.47 5.20 -11.67
CA HIS A 32 -1.68 5.08 -13.12
C HIS A 32 -0.71 5.98 -13.90
N VAL A 33 0.59 5.72 -13.73
CA VAL A 33 1.68 6.47 -14.38
C VAL A 33 2.47 5.58 -15.34
N GLU A 34 2.81 6.13 -16.50
CA GLU A 34 3.71 5.54 -17.47
C GLU A 34 4.99 6.38 -17.57
N CYS A 35 6.13 5.75 -17.30
CA CYS A 35 7.47 6.28 -17.52
C CYS A 35 8.14 5.51 -18.67
N LEU A 36 8.57 6.24 -19.71
CA LEU A 36 9.20 5.65 -20.91
C LEU A 36 10.47 6.39 -21.33
N SER A 37 11.54 5.62 -21.56
CA SER A 37 12.75 6.07 -22.25
C SER A 37 13.36 7.36 -21.68
N SER A 38 13.56 7.36 -20.37
CA SER A 38 14.51 8.25 -19.72
C SER A 38 15.94 7.97 -20.20
N ALA A 39 16.82 8.96 -20.07
CA ALA A 39 18.25 8.80 -20.37
C ALA A 39 19.06 8.48 -19.10
N ASP A 40 18.34 7.97 -18.11
CA ASP A 40 18.54 8.05 -16.67
C ASP A 40 17.42 7.16 -16.06
N ASP A 41 17.05 7.34 -14.78
CA ASP A 41 15.97 6.54 -14.18
C ASP A 41 14.55 6.90 -14.66
N GLY A 42 13.66 5.93 -14.50
CA GLY A 42 12.24 6.06 -14.79
C GLY A 42 11.42 6.73 -13.68
N LEU A 43 11.60 6.29 -12.43
CA LEU A 43 10.94 6.88 -11.26
C LEU A 43 11.85 6.74 -10.04
N HIS A 44 12.18 7.88 -9.42
CA HIS A 44 13.04 7.95 -8.23
C HIS A 44 12.25 8.49 -7.04
N VAL A 45 12.30 7.79 -5.90
CA VAL A 45 11.71 8.27 -4.65
C VAL A 45 12.79 8.66 -3.63
N PHE A 46 12.96 9.97 -3.44
CA PHE A 46 13.83 10.53 -2.42
C PHE A 46 13.04 10.74 -1.13
N GLY A 47 13.01 9.73 -0.26
CA GLY A 47 12.43 9.86 1.07
C GLY A 47 10.90 9.99 1.17
N GLY A 48 10.42 10.24 2.38
CA GLY A 48 9.00 10.52 2.64
C GLY A 48 8.11 9.27 2.70
N MET A 49 6.81 9.45 2.43
CA MET A 49 5.75 8.46 2.66
C MET A 49 4.77 8.32 1.47
N VAL A 50 5.20 8.64 0.24
CA VAL A 50 4.34 8.52 -0.95
C VAL A 50 3.91 7.07 -1.19
N GLU A 51 2.65 6.90 -1.62
CA GLU A 51 2.13 5.62 -2.09
C GLU A 51 2.13 5.58 -3.62
N LEU A 52 2.77 4.57 -4.19
CA LEU A 52 2.81 4.30 -5.63
C LEU A 52 1.86 3.16 -5.98
N ARG A 53 1.04 3.32 -7.02
CA ARG A 53 0.14 2.27 -7.50
C ARG A 53 0.13 2.25 -9.02
N HIS A 54 0.07 1.08 -9.65
CA HIS A 54 -0.16 1.01 -11.09
C HIS A 54 0.86 1.87 -11.89
N ILE A 55 2.15 1.60 -11.71
CA ILE A 55 3.24 2.34 -12.38
C ILE A 55 3.91 1.43 -13.40
N LEU A 56 4.00 1.86 -14.66
CA LEU A 56 4.71 1.19 -15.74
C LEU A 56 5.97 2.00 -16.00
N SER A 57 7.15 1.38 -15.90
CA SER A 57 8.42 2.06 -16.10
C SER A 57 9.30 1.22 -17.03
N ALA A 58 9.55 1.71 -18.25
CA ALA A 58 10.15 0.89 -19.30
C ALA A 58 11.20 1.61 -20.20
N PHE A 59 12.22 0.85 -20.59
CA PHE A 59 13.25 1.18 -21.58
C PHE A 59 14.09 2.40 -21.25
N HIS A 60 14.43 2.54 -19.97
CA HIS A 60 15.31 3.58 -19.44
C HIS A 60 16.79 3.24 -19.70
N SER A 61 17.67 4.26 -19.65
CA SER A 61 19.12 4.04 -19.78
C SER A 61 19.77 3.63 -18.47
N GLU A 62 19.20 4.02 -17.33
CA GLU A 62 19.59 3.52 -16.01
C GLU A 62 18.42 2.67 -15.50
N ASP A 63 17.79 2.98 -14.38
CA ASP A 63 16.89 2.05 -13.72
C ASP A 63 15.41 2.29 -14.01
N ALA A 64 14.60 1.25 -13.90
CA ALA A 64 13.15 1.43 -14.02
C ALA A 64 12.56 2.07 -12.74
N TYR A 65 13.16 1.82 -11.58
CA TYR A 65 12.80 2.43 -10.31
C TYR A 65 14.05 2.60 -9.43
N GLU A 66 14.15 3.71 -8.72
CA GLU A 66 15.12 3.89 -7.64
C GLU A 66 14.42 4.42 -6.38
N CYS A 67 14.93 4.09 -5.19
CA CYS A 67 14.54 4.77 -3.96
C CYS A 67 15.66 4.87 -2.93
N ASP A 68 15.72 6.02 -2.26
CA ASP A 68 16.74 6.38 -1.28
C ASP A 68 16.18 7.27 -0.15
N GLN A 69 17.09 7.89 0.62
CA GLN A 69 16.86 9.01 1.55
C GLN A 69 15.66 8.86 2.49
N GLY A 70 15.37 7.62 2.90
CA GLY A 70 14.39 7.35 3.93
C GLY A 70 12.97 7.15 3.45
N TRP A 71 12.73 6.61 2.25
CA TRP A 71 11.37 6.33 1.81
C TRP A 71 10.72 5.25 2.70
N GLN A 72 9.62 5.59 3.35
CA GLN A 72 8.81 4.74 4.23
C GLN A 72 7.35 4.67 3.76
N GLY A 73 7.13 4.97 2.47
CA GLY A 73 5.83 4.82 1.83
C GLY A 73 5.55 3.38 1.40
N MET A 74 4.72 3.24 0.37
CA MET A 74 4.30 1.92 -0.13
C MET A 74 4.30 1.89 -1.64
N ALA A 75 4.39 0.70 -2.22
CA ALA A 75 4.13 0.49 -3.64
C ALA A 75 3.37 -0.80 -3.93
N GLN A 76 2.49 -0.76 -4.93
CA GLN A 76 1.82 -1.95 -5.45
C GLN A 76 1.57 -1.88 -6.96
N PHE A 77 1.61 -3.04 -7.63
CA PHE A 77 1.35 -3.18 -9.06
C PHE A 77 2.34 -2.37 -9.92
N LEU A 78 3.63 -2.50 -9.63
CA LEU A 78 4.72 -1.90 -10.43
C LEU A 78 5.14 -2.84 -11.56
N VAL A 79 5.32 -2.31 -12.77
CA VAL A 79 5.78 -3.06 -13.96
C VAL A 79 7.04 -2.41 -14.52
N GLY A 80 8.20 -3.04 -14.27
CA GLY A 80 9.50 -2.58 -14.77
C GLY A 80 9.91 -3.36 -16.02
N ILE A 81 10.43 -2.69 -17.06
CA ILE A 81 10.95 -3.34 -18.27
C ILE A 81 12.28 -2.73 -18.71
N GLN A 82 13.34 -3.52 -18.84
CA GLN A 82 14.70 -3.06 -19.12
C GLN A 82 15.30 -3.80 -20.32
N ASP A 83 15.67 -3.08 -21.38
CA ASP A 83 16.46 -3.62 -22.49
C ASP A 83 17.95 -3.36 -22.23
N THR A 84 18.75 -4.43 -22.11
CA THR A 84 20.20 -4.39 -21.92
C THR A 84 20.99 -3.74 -23.06
N LEU A 85 20.36 -3.50 -24.23
CA LEU A 85 20.95 -2.70 -25.31
C LEU A 85 20.77 -1.19 -25.10
N ILE A 86 19.75 -0.79 -24.35
CA ILE A 86 19.46 0.61 -23.98
C ILE A 86 20.13 0.94 -22.66
N ALA A 87 19.97 0.08 -21.66
CA ALA A 87 20.58 0.22 -20.35
C ALA A 87 22.10 0.38 -20.49
N GLN A 88 22.62 1.51 -20.05
CA GLN A 88 24.05 1.80 -19.99
C GLN A 88 24.52 1.63 -18.54
N PRO A 89 25.77 1.21 -18.33
CA PRO A 89 26.39 1.42 -17.02
C PRO A 89 26.46 2.92 -16.74
N THR A 90 26.04 3.31 -15.53
CA THR A 90 25.96 4.69 -15.03
C THR A 90 27.33 5.40 -15.04
N ASN A 91 27.42 6.70 -14.71
CA ASN A 91 28.71 7.40 -14.65
C ASN A 91 28.97 8.04 -13.27
N PRO A 92 29.83 7.45 -12.41
CA PRO A 92 30.85 6.43 -12.68
C PRO A 92 30.29 5.02 -12.91
N PRO A 93 31.00 4.13 -13.65
CA PRO A 93 30.47 2.85 -14.15
C PRO A 93 29.93 1.91 -13.06
N GLY A 94 28.61 1.98 -12.83
CA GLY A 94 27.79 1.02 -12.10
C GLY A 94 27.13 -0.03 -13.01
N SER A 95 26.35 -0.93 -12.41
CA SER A 95 25.35 -1.73 -13.11
C SER A 95 24.03 -0.97 -13.08
N ALA A 96 23.20 -1.13 -14.11
CA ALA A 96 21.79 -0.72 -14.07
C ALA A 96 20.89 -1.91 -13.73
N PHE A 97 19.80 -1.66 -13.02
CA PHE A 97 18.83 -2.63 -12.51
C PHE A 97 17.40 -2.32 -12.97
N LEU A 98 16.45 -3.23 -12.70
CA LEU A 98 15.02 -2.92 -12.82
C LEU A 98 14.50 -2.18 -11.59
N PHE A 99 15.15 -2.36 -10.44
CA PHE A 99 14.90 -1.59 -9.23
C PHE A 99 16.22 -1.52 -8.45
N ASP A 100 16.78 -0.34 -8.20
CA ASP A 100 17.84 -0.18 -7.20
C ASP A 100 17.31 0.44 -5.90
N VAL A 101 17.87 -0.03 -4.78
CA VAL A 101 17.35 0.20 -3.44
C VAL A 101 18.51 0.61 -2.54
N GLU A 102 18.65 1.92 -2.41
CA GLU A 102 19.57 2.60 -1.51
C GLU A 102 18.99 2.67 -0.08
N GLY A 103 19.89 2.77 0.89
CA GLY A 103 19.56 2.98 2.30
C GLY A 103 19.46 4.46 2.67
N ASP A 104 20.03 4.82 3.82
CA ASP A 104 20.15 6.23 4.25
C ASP A 104 21.51 6.79 3.81
N ASP A 105 21.49 7.97 3.20
CA ASP A 105 22.56 8.57 2.39
C ASP A 105 23.11 9.88 3.01
N VAL A 106 22.61 10.34 4.17
CA VAL A 106 23.02 11.64 4.78
C VAL A 106 24.55 11.84 4.89
N GLU A 107 25.34 10.76 4.91
CA GLU A 107 26.74 10.79 4.48
C GLU A 107 27.03 9.73 3.37
N GLU A 108 26.99 10.12 2.08
CA GLU A 108 27.37 9.36 0.85
C GLU A 108 28.56 8.36 0.99
N PHE A 109 29.48 8.62 1.92
CA PHE A 109 30.72 7.87 2.12
C PHE A 109 30.83 7.12 3.46
N ASN A 110 29.82 7.20 4.33
CA ASN A 110 29.87 6.68 5.70
C ASN A 110 28.45 6.55 6.31
N VAL A 111 27.71 5.49 5.97
CA VAL A 111 26.34 5.29 6.50
C VAL A 111 26.34 5.14 8.03
N ASP A 112 25.88 6.17 8.74
CA ASP A 112 25.69 6.13 10.20
C ASP A 112 24.33 5.52 10.54
N LEU A 113 24.36 4.30 11.05
CA LEU A 113 23.18 3.54 11.50
C LEU A 113 22.47 4.15 12.74
N GLY A 114 22.96 5.26 13.29
CA GLY A 114 22.29 6.05 14.31
C GLY A 114 21.36 7.13 13.77
N GLU A 115 21.45 7.48 12.49
CA GLU A 115 20.60 8.48 11.86
C GLU A 115 19.30 7.85 11.31
N GLU A 116 18.25 8.65 11.22
CA GLU A 116 16.92 8.26 10.69
C GLU A 116 16.35 9.44 9.87
N PRO A 117 15.56 9.20 8.81
CA PRO A 117 14.92 7.94 8.43
C PRO A 117 15.71 7.05 7.46
N HIS A 118 15.75 5.75 7.75
CA HIS A 118 16.17 4.73 6.79
C HIS A 118 15.08 4.39 5.75
N THR A 119 15.50 4.11 4.52
CA THR A 119 14.66 3.61 3.42
C THR A 119 14.10 2.24 3.77
N LYS A 120 12.80 2.19 4.07
CA LYS A 120 12.07 1.02 4.59
C LYS A 120 10.64 0.96 4.01
N PRO A 121 10.46 0.93 2.68
CA PRO A 121 9.13 0.93 2.07
C PRO A 121 8.41 -0.42 2.25
N VAL A 122 7.10 -0.44 2.02
CA VAL A 122 6.32 -1.68 1.91
C VAL A 122 5.90 -1.88 0.46
N VAL A 123 6.53 -2.83 -0.22
CA VAL A 123 6.40 -3.03 -1.66
C VAL A 123 5.80 -4.40 -1.95
N HIS A 124 4.69 -4.43 -2.68
CA HIS A 124 3.97 -5.65 -3.04
C HIS A 124 3.78 -5.74 -4.56
N ASN A 125 3.65 -6.96 -5.08
CA ASN A 125 3.12 -7.20 -6.44
C ASN A 125 3.85 -6.43 -7.56
N MET A 126 5.17 -6.62 -7.69
CA MET A 126 5.92 -6.11 -8.84
C MET A 126 6.08 -7.17 -9.93
N THR A 127 6.08 -6.77 -11.20
CA THR A 127 6.53 -7.60 -12.34
C THR A 127 7.68 -6.88 -13.02
N LEU A 128 8.91 -7.38 -12.86
CA LEU A 128 10.13 -6.80 -13.41
C LEU A 128 10.67 -7.69 -14.53
N VAL A 129 10.96 -7.15 -15.71
CA VAL A 129 11.36 -7.96 -16.87
C VAL A 129 12.56 -7.36 -17.60
N THR A 130 13.60 -8.15 -17.82
CA THR A 130 14.81 -7.77 -18.57
C THR A 130 15.09 -8.78 -19.67
N ASN A 131 15.91 -8.43 -20.66
CA ASN A 131 16.33 -9.33 -21.74
C ASN A 131 17.77 -9.84 -21.57
N GLY A 132 18.22 -10.01 -20.32
CA GLY A 132 19.52 -10.58 -19.99
C GLY A 132 20.33 -9.82 -18.94
N ALA A 133 19.79 -8.83 -18.22
CA ALA A 133 20.55 -8.16 -17.17
C ALA A 133 20.98 -9.17 -16.07
N PRO A 134 22.17 -9.02 -15.45
CA PRO A 134 22.66 -10.01 -14.50
C PRO A 134 21.71 -10.23 -13.31
N GLN A 135 21.18 -9.15 -12.72
CA GLN A 135 20.18 -9.19 -11.65
C GLN A 135 19.04 -8.21 -11.92
N ALA A 136 17.87 -8.46 -11.34
CA ALA A 136 16.71 -7.58 -11.52
C ALA A 136 16.63 -6.46 -10.46
N VAL A 137 16.93 -6.77 -9.20
CA VAL A 137 16.88 -5.80 -8.09
C VAL A 137 18.20 -5.77 -7.34
N SER A 138 18.66 -4.58 -6.97
CA SER A 138 19.82 -4.38 -6.10
C SER A 138 19.38 -3.84 -4.74
N TYR A 139 20.24 -4.05 -3.73
CA TYR A 139 20.04 -3.64 -2.35
C TYR A 139 21.40 -3.30 -1.73
N HIS A 140 21.67 -2.02 -1.50
CA HIS A 140 22.92 -1.52 -0.93
C HIS A 140 22.72 -0.32 0.01
N SER A 141 23.81 0.16 0.60
CA SER A 141 23.79 1.27 1.57
C SER A 141 22.92 1.01 2.82
N LEU A 142 22.68 -0.27 3.17
CA LEU A 142 21.81 -0.78 4.25
C LEU A 142 20.31 -0.44 4.07
N PRO A 143 19.68 -0.91 2.99
CA PRO A 143 18.27 -0.66 2.72
C PRO A 143 17.40 -1.59 3.55
N GLY A 144 16.15 -1.21 3.78
CA GLY A 144 15.17 -2.02 4.49
C GLY A 144 13.87 -2.21 3.72
N GLY A 145 12.80 -2.46 4.45
CA GLY A 145 11.45 -2.60 3.91
C GLY A 145 10.97 -4.04 3.79
N ASP A 146 9.69 -4.16 3.46
CA ASP A 146 8.98 -5.42 3.26
C ASP A 146 8.61 -5.57 1.79
N TRP A 147 9.37 -6.39 1.07
CA TRP A 147 9.32 -6.57 -0.38
C TRP A 147 8.72 -7.94 -0.72
N GLN A 148 7.47 -7.98 -1.18
CA GLN A 148 6.66 -9.19 -1.18
C GLN A 148 5.96 -9.48 -2.52
N ASN A 149 5.84 -10.78 -2.83
CA ASN A 149 4.93 -11.28 -3.86
C ASN A 149 5.19 -10.77 -5.30
N SER A 150 6.47 -10.61 -5.67
CA SER A 150 6.86 -10.10 -6.99
C SER A 150 7.35 -11.21 -7.93
N ILE A 151 7.36 -10.90 -9.22
CA ILE A 151 7.98 -11.68 -10.29
C ILE A 151 9.13 -10.84 -10.84
N ALA A 152 10.28 -11.45 -11.06
CA ALA A 152 11.34 -10.93 -11.91
C ALA A 152 11.71 -11.99 -12.98
N HIS A 153 11.78 -11.59 -14.23
CA HIS A 153 11.97 -12.49 -15.37
C HIS A 153 13.08 -11.98 -16.30
N GLY A 154 13.82 -12.93 -16.88
CA GLY A 154 14.75 -12.68 -17.97
C GLY A 154 16.17 -12.30 -17.55
N MET A 155 16.56 -12.60 -16.30
CA MET A 155 17.92 -12.33 -15.81
C MET A 155 18.95 -13.31 -16.37
N SER A 156 20.24 -13.00 -16.28
CA SER A 156 21.33 -13.89 -16.71
C SER A 156 22.18 -14.49 -15.59
N ASP A 157 22.04 -14.03 -14.34
CA ASP A 157 22.82 -14.53 -13.18
C ASP A 157 21.97 -14.81 -11.93
N ALA A 158 21.21 -13.84 -11.43
CA ALA A 158 20.44 -14.02 -10.19
C ALA A 158 19.17 -13.17 -10.10
N GLY A 159 18.29 -13.50 -9.14
CA GLY A 159 17.09 -12.72 -8.83
C GLY A 159 17.38 -11.33 -8.27
N ALA A 160 18.09 -11.28 -7.16
CA ALA A 160 18.45 -10.05 -6.45
C ALA A 160 19.96 -9.97 -6.19
N GLU A 161 20.56 -8.78 -6.23
CA GLU A 161 21.90 -8.52 -5.70
C GLU A 161 21.82 -7.97 -4.26
N ILE A 162 22.75 -8.39 -3.40
CA ILE A 162 23.16 -7.60 -2.25
C ILE A 162 24.57 -7.09 -2.55
N GLN A 163 24.69 -5.78 -2.73
CA GLN A 163 25.97 -5.15 -3.06
C GLN A 163 26.63 -4.56 -1.81
N HIS A 164 27.96 -4.48 -1.84
CA HIS A 164 28.74 -3.58 -1.00
C HIS A 164 29.14 -2.35 -1.81
N TYR A 165 28.46 -1.23 -1.57
CA TYR A 165 28.80 0.04 -2.19
C TYR A 165 29.31 1.02 -1.12
N PHE A 166 30.36 1.78 -1.47
CA PHE A 166 31.15 2.64 -0.59
C PHE A 166 31.53 2.09 0.80
N SER A 167 30.64 2.20 1.79
CA SER A 167 30.96 2.03 3.21
C SER A 167 30.30 0.82 3.89
N CYS A 168 29.20 0.29 3.35
CA CYS A 168 28.46 -0.82 3.95
C CYS A 168 27.82 -1.74 2.89
N ASP A 169 27.38 -2.93 3.28
CA ASP A 169 26.63 -3.86 2.41
C ASP A 169 25.17 -3.98 2.86
N GLY A 170 24.27 -4.39 1.96
CA GLY A 170 22.86 -4.61 2.32
C GLY A 170 22.62 -5.84 3.25
N TYR A 171 23.60 -6.73 3.40
CA TYR A 171 23.40 -8.03 4.07
C TYR A 171 23.11 -7.96 5.59
N PRO A 172 23.73 -7.07 6.38
CA PRO A 172 23.34 -6.85 7.78
C PRO A 172 21.89 -6.38 7.93
N ALA A 173 21.32 -5.70 6.93
CA ALA A 173 19.92 -5.27 6.97
C ALA A 173 18.94 -6.44 6.99
N MET A 174 19.23 -7.54 6.26
CA MET A 174 18.47 -8.79 6.34
C MET A 174 18.74 -9.59 7.62
N THR A 175 19.99 -9.59 8.10
CA THR A 175 20.48 -10.55 9.11
C THR A 175 20.59 -9.97 10.51
N GLN A 176 21.51 -9.02 10.74
CA GLN A 176 21.77 -8.43 12.05
C GLN A 176 20.61 -7.52 12.51
N TRP A 177 20.04 -6.75 11.59
CA TRP A 177 19.04 -5.73 11.88
C TRP A 177 17.61 -6.20 11.56
N GLN A 178 17.45 -7.16 10.65
CA GLN A 178 16.16 -7.75 10.23
C GLN A 178 15.12 -6.70 9.75
N ILE A 179 15.63 -5.62 9.16
CA ILE A 179 14.86 -4.51 8.59
C ILE A 179 14.54 -4.68 7.10
N LEU A 180 15.27 -5.54 6.38
CA LEU A 180 15.02 -5.89 4.97
C LEU A 180 14.42 -7.29 4.88
N ARG A 181 13.28 -7.45 4.20
CA ARG A 181 12.63 -8.76 3.98
C ARG A 181 12.17 -8.90 2.53
N VAL A 182 12.80 -9.81 1.79
CA VAL A 182 12.42 -10.18 0.41
C VAL A 182 11.71 -11.53 0.47
N ARG A 183 10.41 -11.60 0.17
CA ARG A 183 9.56 -12.77 0.47
C ARG A 183 8.61 -13.16 -0.67
N ASN A 184 8.51 -14.46 -0.97
CA ASN A 184 7.62 -15.03 -1.99
C ASN A 184 7.85 -14.46 -3.41
N TRP A 185 9.11 -14.18 -3.77
CA TRP A 185 9.48 -13.76 -5.12
C TRP A 185 9.63 -14.94 -6.09
N ARG A 186 9.52 -14.66 -7.38
CA ARG A 186 9.66 -15.64 -8.45
C ARG A 186 10.65 -15.13 -9.48
N PHE A 187 11.67 -15.93 -9.77
CA PHE A 187 12.80 -15.58 -10.62
C PHE A 187 12.87 -16.51 -11.84
N ALA A 188 13.17 -15.99 -13.02
CA ALA A 188 13.37 -16.76 -14.24
C ALA A 188 14.47 -16.14 -15.13
N GLY A 189 15.13 -16.95 -15.95
CA GLY A 189 16.23 -16.52 -16.81
C GLY A 189 15.81 -16.06 -18.21
N SER A 190 16.74 -15.44 -18.94
CA SER A 190 16.57 -14.82 -20.27
C SER A 190 16.20 -15.74 -21.44
N ASP A 191 16.28 -17.05 -21.27
CA ASP A 191 15.86 -18.05 -22.29
C ASP A 191 14.52 -18.73 -21.89
N GLY A 192 13.71 -18.08 -21.05
CA GLY A 192 12.54 -18.69 -20.37
C GLY A 192 12.90 -19.84 -19.42
N GLY A 193 14.21 -20.04 -19.15
CA GLY A 193 14.78 -21.19 -18.46
C GLY A 193 15.19 -20.91 -17.01
N GLU A 194 15.28 -21.98 -16.22
CA GLU A 194 15.67 -21.96 -14.81
C GLU A 194 17.17 -22.31 -14.60
N GLU A 195 17.88 -22.74 -15.65
CA GLU A 195 19.25 -23.24 -15.55
C GLU A 195 20.27 -22.11 -15.40
N GLY A 196 21.04 -22.14 -14.30
CA GLY A 196 22.12 -21.18 -14.03
C GLY A 196 21.72 -19.96 -13.20
N ILE A 197 20.43 -19.72 -12.98
CA ILE A 197 19.93 -18.60 -12.18
C ILE A 197 20.02 -18.93 -10.68
N GLU A 198 20.64 -18.05 -9.90
CA GLU A 198 20.61 -18.10 -8.43
C GLU A 198 19.46 -17.26 -7.85
N LEU A 199 19.03 -17.53 -6.60
CA LEU A 199 18.00 -16.70 -5.96
C LEU A 199 18.53 -15.29 -5.69
N GLY A 200 19.80 -15.18 -5.30
CA GLY A 200 20.47 -13.90 -5.19
C GLY A 200 22.00 -13.98 -5.29
N ARG A 201 22.61 -12.90 -5.77
CA ARG A 201 24.05 -12.70 -5.86
C ARG A 201 24.53 -11.85 -4.69
N TYR A 202 25.53 -12.33 -3.95
CA TYR A 202 26.18 -11.55 -2.89
C TYR A 202 27.49 -10.97 -3.41
N ASN A 203 27.49 -9.67 -3.64
CA ASN A 203 28.61 -8.89 -4.15
C ASN A 203 29.15 -7.97 -3.04
N GLY A 204 29.55 -8.58 -1.92
CA GLY A 204 30.04 -7.87 -0.74
C GLY A 204 31.26 -8.50 -0.06
N ASN A 205 31.78 -7.80 0.95
CA ASN A 205 33.09 -8.08 1.53
C ASN A 205 33.18 -9.37 2.37
N TYR A 206 32.07 -9.99 2.75
CA TYR A 206 32.03 -11.03 3.79
C TYR A 206 31.82 -12.47 3.27
N ASN A 207 31.83 -12.69 1.94
CA ASN A 207 31.68 -14.00 1.29
C ASN A 207 30.42 -14.80 1.74
N ASN A 208 29.26 -14.13 1.78
CA ASN A 208 28.00 -14.68 2.31
C ASN A 208 27.07 -15.35 1.26
N GLN A 209 27.55 -15.60 0.03
CA GLN A 209 26.76 -16.12 -1.10
C GLN A 209 25.79 -17.27 -0.74
N ALA A 210 26.30 -18.33 -0.08
CA ALA A 210 25.47 -19.47 0.29
C ALA A 210 24.37 -19.11 1.30
N ALA A 211 24.71 -18.32 2.32
CA ALA A 211 23.77 -17.91 3.35
C ALA A 211 22.69 -16.93 2.81
N PHE A 212 23.02 -16.09 1.83
CA PHE A 212 22.05 -15.22 1.17
C PHE A 212 21.01 -16.03 0.37
N ASN A 213 21.45 -17.02 -0.42
CA ASN A 213 20.54 -17.95 -1.09
C ASN A 213 19.66 -18.74 -0.12
N GLU A 214 20.22 -19.22 1.00
CA GLU A 214 19.45 -19.91 2.06
C GLU A 214 18.35 -18.99 2.64
N LEU A 215 18.67 -17.73 2.93
CA LEU A 215 17.70 -16.74 3.43
C LEU A 215 16.56 -16.46 2.44
N LEU A 216 16.86 -16.36 1.14
CA LEU A 216 15.83 -16.18 0.11
C LEU A 216 14.97 -17.43 -0.07
N ALA A 217 15.56 -18.63 -0.02
CA ALA A 217 14.85 -19.90 -0.10
C ALA A 217 13.90 -20.11 1.08
N ASP A 218 14.36 -19.87 2.31
CA ASP A 218 13.54 -19.91 3.53
C ASP A 218 12.44 -18.84 3.51
N SER A 219 12.67 -17.72 2.82
CA SER A 219 11.69 -16.66 2.53
C SER A 219 10.71 -17.00 1.39
N THR A 220 10.73 -18.25 0.91
CA THR A 220 9.89 -18.80 -0.19
C THR A 220 10.08 -18.15 -1.56
N CYS A 221 11.22 -17.47 -1.76
CA CYS A 221 11.64 -17.06 -3.09
C CYS A 221 12.11 -18.31 -3.87
N LYS A 222 11.86 -18.32 -5.18
CA LYS A 222 12.17 -19.47 -6.04
C LYS A 222 12.62 -19.04 -7.42
N VAL A 223 13.42 -19.88 -8.06
CA VAL A 223 13.55 -19.89 -9.52
C VAL A 223 12.43 -20.78 -10.08
N GLU A 224 11.45 -20.18 -10.74
CA GLU A 224 10.38 -20.86 -11.50
C GLU A 224 9.73 -19.84 -12.47
N THR A 225 9.56 -20.21 -13.74
CA THR A 225 8.90 -19.35 -14.74
C THR A 225 7.43 -19.15 -14.40
N MET A 226 6.98 -17.89 -14.30
CA MET A 226 5.65 -17.52 -13.81
C MET A 226 4.83 -16.67 -14.78
N LEU A 227 5.40 -16.19 -15.88
CA LEU A 227 4.73 -15.38 -16.90
C LEU A 227 4.40 -16.22 -18.14
N VAL A 228 3.43 -15.76 -18.94
CA VAL A 228 3.02 -16.46 -20.17
C VAL A 228 4.11 -16.39 -21.25
N ASP A 229 4.64 -15.19 -21.54
CA ASP A 229 5.70 -15.00 -22.54
C ASP A 229 6.43 -13.66 -22.28
N ALA A 230 7.37 -13.63 -21.34
CA ALA A 230 8.06 -12.40 -20.94
C ALA A 230 9.47 -12.24 -21.55
N ASP A 231 9.90 -13.17 -22.41
CA ASP A 231 11.11 -12.98 -23.19
C ASP A 231 10.81 -11.97 -24.31
N PHE A 232 11.66 -10.98 -24.52
CA PHE A 232 11.42 -9.94 -25.55
C PHE A 232 12.72 -9.49 -26.22
N SER A 233 12.57 -8.93 -27.43
CA SER A 233 13.69 -8.29 -28.14
C SER A 233 13.25 -7.01 -28.85
N ILE A 234 14.16 -6.03 -28.88
CA ILE A 234 13.97 -4.75 -29.57
C ILE A 234 14.84 -4.73 -30.83
N VAL A 235 14.22 -4.44 -31.97
CA VAL A 235 14.89 -4.25 -33.27
C VAL A 235 14.45 -2.92 -33.84
N ASP A 236 15.41 -2.07 -34.23
CA ASP A 236 15.18 -0.71 -34.75
C ASP A 236 14.27 0.17 -33.85
N GLY A 237 14.29 -0.05 -32.53
CA GLY A 237 13.49 0.67 -31.56
C GLY A 237 12.04 0.21 -31.44
N GLN A 238 11.70 -0.97 -31.98
CA GLN A 238 10.39 -1.61 -31.80
C GLN A 238 10.57 -2.99 -31.17
N LEU A 239 9.65 -3.35 -30.26
CA LEU A 239 9.54 -4.72 -29.77
C LEU A 239 9.03 -5.61 -30.90
N VAL A 240 9.73 -6.71 -31.17
CA VAL A 240 9.46 -7.59 -32.34
C VAL A 240 9.06 -9.02 -32.01
N ASP A 241 9.17 -9.43 -30.74
CA ASP A 241 8.76 -10.75 -30.26
C ASP A 241 8.41 -10.69 -28.76
N GLY A 242 7.44 -11.53 -28.34
CA GLY A 242 7.02 -11.75 -26.95
C GLY A 242 6.31 -10.59 -26.23
N LEU A 243 6.47 -10.57 -24.90
CA LEU A 243 5.91 -9.63 -23.90
C LEU A 243 4.41 -9.78 -23.54
N ASP A 244 3.96 -11.02 -23.32
CA ASP A 244 2.78 -11.34 -22.50
C ASP A 244 3.15 -11.46 -21.01
N LEU A 245 2.84 -10.41 -20.25
CA LEU A 245 3.14 -10.27 -18.82
C LEU A 245 2.06 -10.87 -17.88
N HIS A 246 1.05 -11.57 -18.39
CA HIS A 246 0.09 -12.24 -17.49
C HIS A 246 0.80 -13.36 -16.72
N PRO A 247 0.52 -13.53 -15.41
CA PRO A 247 0.97 -14.71 -14.69
C PRO A 247 0.26 -15.98 -15.21
N LEU A 248 0.99 -17.10 -15.20
CA LEU A 248 0.46 -18.40 -15.56
C LEU A 248 -0.74 -18.77 -14.67
N SER A 249 -1.69 -19.57 -15.21
CA SER A 249 -2.94 -19.94 -14.51
C SER A 249 -2.78 -20.64 -13.15
N ASN A 250 -1.57 -21.12 -12.83
CA ASN A 250 -1.19 -21.77 -11.58
C ASN A 250 -0.34 -20.88 -10.65
N ALA A 251 -0.10 -19.60 -10.98
CA ALA A 251 0.70 -18.65 -10.21
C ALA A 251 -0.05 -18.09 -8.98
N THR A 252 -0.59 -19.00 -8.16
CA THR A 252 -1.46 -18.67 -7.01
C THR A 252 -0.69 -18.34 -5.75
N VAL A 253 -1.17 -17.35 -5.00
CA VAL A 253 -0.54 -16.84 -3.78
C VAL A 253 -1.36 -17.20 -2.55
N SER A 254 -0.69 -17.66 -1.49
CA SER A 254 -1.35 -17.94 -0.22
C SER A 254 -1.62 -16.66 0.57
N ALA A 255 -2.68 -16.66 1.39
CA ALA A 255 -3.04 -15.51 2.23
C ALA A 255 -1.95 -15.02 3.20
N HIS A 256 -0.87 -15.77 3.39
CA HIS A 256 0.28 -15.33 4.19
C HIS A 256 1.16 -14.28 3.48
N TYR A 257 1.14 -14.23 2.15
CA TYR A 257 1.94 -13.30 1.33
C TYR A 257 1.10 -12.23 0.60
N MET A 258 -0.21 -12.21 0.85
CA MET A 258 -1.09 -11.11 0.47
C MET A 258 -0.78 -9.87 1.31
N ALA A 259 -1.07 -8.68 0.78
CA ALA A 259 -0.98 -7.45 1.57
C ALA A 259 -2.00 -7.47 2.72
N THR A 260 -1.60 -6.95 3.88
CA THR A 260 -2.43 -6.86 5.09
C THR A 260 -2.67 -5.43 5.56
N ASP A 261 -1.94 -4.46 5.01
CA ASP A 261 -2.21 -3.04 5.22
C ASP A 261 -3.47 -2.67 4.42
N PRO A 262 -4.48 -2.02 5.03
CA PRO A 262 -5.74 -1.69 4.36
C PRO A 262 -5.60 -0.71 3.19
N ARG A 263 -4.42 -0.10 3.01
CA ARG A 263 -4.12 0.79 1.88
C ARG A 263 -3.74 -0.02 0.63
N LEU A 264 -3.31 -1.27 0.77
CA LEU A 264 -2.93 -2.17 -0.31
C LEU A 264 -3.99 -3.27 -0.56
N GLU A 265 -4.00 -3.81 -1.77
CA GLU A 265 -4.94 -4.84 -2.19
C GLU A 265 -4.43 -6.26 -1.91
N ALA A 266 -5.30 -7.10 -1.35
CA ALA A 266 -4.98 -8.49 -1.02
C ALA A 266 -5.27 -9.43 -2.20
N VAL A 267 -4.31 -9.58 -3.12
CA VAL A 267 -4.51 -10.33 -4.38
C VAL A 267 -4.00 -11.79 -4.36
N PRO A 268 -4.68 -12.74 -5.02
CA PRO A 268 -4.36 -14.17 -4.99
C PRO A 268 -3.35 -14.64 -6.07
N TYR A 269 -2.67 -13.71 -6.74
CA TYR A 269 -1.73 -13.98 -7.83
C TYR A 269 -0.38 -13.29 -7.60
N HIS A 270 0.66 -13.82 -8.23
CA HIS A 270 2.01 -13.26 -8.20
C HIS A 270 2.15 -12.04 -9.13
N GLY A 271 2.97 -11.06 -8.74
CA GLY A 271 3.30 -9.92 -9.60
C GLY A 271 2.17 -8.90 -9.76
N ALA A 272 2.33 -8.00 -10.74
CA ALA A 272 1.55 -6.78 -10.89
C ALA A 272 0.24 -6.90 -11.68
N ILE A 273 -0.07 -8.08 -12.23
CA ILE A 273 -1.14 -8.29 -13.22
C ILE A 273 -1.96 -9.52 -12.81
N ALA A 274 -3.28 -9.43 -12.88
CA ALA A 274 -4.16 -10.54 -12.54
C ALA A 274 -4.15 -11.65 -13.61
N VAL A 275 -4.34 -12.89 -13.16
CA VAL A 275 -4.34 -14.08 -14.03
C VAL A 275 -5.51 -14.03 -15.03
N GLY A 276 -5.21 -13.73 -16.28
CA GLY A 276 -6.18 -13.72 -17.39
C GLY A 276 -7.15 -12.54 -17.38
N GLU A 277 -6.87 -11.48 -16.63
CA GLU A 277 -7.56 -10.19 -16.73
C GLU A 277 -6.70 -9.20 -17.54
N VAL A 278 -7.33 -8.26 -18.23
CA VAL A 278 -6.62 -7.24 -19.02
C VAL A 278 -5.66 -6.46 -18.10
N PRO A 279 -4.36 -6.34 -18.43
CA PRO A 279 -3.42 -5.56 -17.62
C PRO A 279 -3.86 -4.10 -17.53
N TRP A 280 -3.75 -3.51 -16.34
CA TRP A 280 -4.26 -2.17 -16.03
C TRP A 280 -3.66 -1.03 -16.89
N PHE A 281 -2.50 -1.27 -17.54
CA PHE A 281 -1.86 -0.34 -18.48
C PHE A 281 -2.36 -0.46 -19.93
N MET A 282 -3.18 -1.45 -20.28
CA MET A 282 -3.73 -1.59 -21.64
C MET A 282 -4.77 -0.51 -21.93
N ALA A 283 -4.78 -0.02 -23.17
CA ALA A 283 -5.53 1.14 -23.67
C ALA A 283 -5.41 2.47 -22.88
N THR A 284 -4.70 2.52 -21.76
CA THR A 284 -4.47 3.72 -20.92
C THR A 284 -3.09 4.34 -21.14
N THR A 285 -2.15 3.59 -21.73
CA THR A 285 -0.74 3.99 -21.90
C THR A 285 -0.35 4.25 -23.35
N TYR A 286 0.69 5.04 -23.56
CA TYR A 286 1.27 5.24 -24.89
C TYR A 286 1.84 3.92 -25.44
N ALA A 287 2.55 3.15 -24.61
CA ALA A 287 3.08 1.84 -24.95
C ALA A 287 1.99 0.91 -25.51
N SER A 288 0.87 0.72 -24.80
CA SER A 288 -0.23 -0.11 -25.30
C SER A 288 -0.80 0.44 -26.61
N SER A 289 -1.01 1.76 -26.71
CA SER A 289 -1.59 2.40 -27.89
C SER A 289 -0.74 2.25 -29.17
N THR A 290 0.57 2.00 -29.03
CA THR A 290 1.47 1.69 -30.14
C THR A 290 1.50 0.20 -30.53
N GLY A 291 0.81 -0.66 -29.77
CA GLY A 291 0.78 -2.11 -29.95
C GLY A 291 1.96 -2.85 -29.28
N LEU A 292 2.65 -2.23 -28.32
CA LEU A 292 3.84 -2.81 -27.69
C LEU A 292 3.54 -4.16 -27.00
N PHE A 293 2.40 -4.23 -26.30
CA PHE A 293 1.96 -5.40 -25.53
C PHE A 293 1.02 -6.31 -26.37
N GLY A 294 1.22 -6.35 -27.68
CA GLY A 294 0.35 -7.04 -28.62
C GLY A 294 -0.85 -6.22 -29.08
N PRO A 295 -1.84 -6.84 -29.76
CA PRO A 295 -3.05 -6.14 -30.16
C PRO A 295 -3.83 -5.71 -28.92
N GLU A 296 -4.21 -4.43 -28.85
CA GLU A 296 -5.17 -3.94 -27.86
C GLU A 296 -6.37 -4.90 -27.83
N PRO A 297 -6.81 -5.38 -26.65
CA PRO A 297 -8.02 -6.17 -26.56
C PRO A 297 -9.17 -5.36 -27.18
N GLU A 298 -10.20 -6.03 -27.70
CA GLU A 298 -11.47 -5.34 -27.95
C GLU A 298 -11.98 -4.88 -26.58
N LEU A 299 -11.63 -3.64 -26.18
CA LEU A 299 -12.24 -3.02 -25.04
C LEU A 299 -13.74 -3.06 -25.31
N ASP A 300 -14.46 -3.63 -24.35
CA ASP A 300 -15.83 -3.21 -24.11
C ASP A 300 -15.71 -1.76 -23.63
N VAL A 301 -15.59 -0.84 -24.60
CA VAL A 301 -15.29 0.58 -24.39
C VAL A 301 -16.23 1.05 -23.30
N PRO A 302 -15.73 1.51 -22.14
CA PRO A 302 -16.55 1.73 -20.96
C PRO A 302 -17.78 2.52 -21.37
N GLY A 303 -18.93 1.87 -21.22
CA GLY A 303 -20.14 2.32 -21.89
C GLY A 303 -20.56 3.72 -21.45
N PRO A 304 -21.55 4.30 -22.14
CA PRO A 304 -22.24 5.47 -21.60
C PRO A 304 -22.66 5.20 -20.15
N GLY A 305 -22.29 6.09 -19.23
CA GLY A 305 -22.45 5.91 -17.78
C GLY A 305 -22.23 7.22 -17.02
N CYS A 306 -22.47 7.23 -15.71
CA CYS A 306 -22.50 8.50 -14.98
C CYS A 306 -21.10 9.09 -14.69
N MET A 307 -20.71 10.12 -15.44
CA MET A 307 -19.40 10.77 -15.34
C MET A 307 -19.25 11.79 -14.18
N TYR A 308 -20.27 11.98 -13.32
CA TYR A 308 -20.25 13.02 -12.28
C TYR A 308 -19.83 12.45 -10.90
N PRO A 309 -18.67 12.84 -10.31
CA PRO A 309 -18.25 12.34 -8.99
C PRO A 309 -19.20 12.67 -7.84
N SER A 310 -20.11 13.64 -8.04
CA SER A 310 -21.16 13.99 -7.09
C SER A 310 -22.43 13.13 -7.21
N ALA A 311 -22.52 12.19 -8.14
CA ALA A 311 -23.60 11.21 -8.23
C ALA A 311 -23.41 10.04 -7.24
N CYS A 312 -24.44 9.22 -7.10
CA CYS A 312 -24.47 8.03 -6.25
C CYS A 312 -24.06 6.75 -7.02
N ASN A 313 -24.24 6.76 -8.33
CA ASN A 313 -23.81 5.75 -9.29
C ASN A 313 -22.66 6.26 -10.18
N TYR A 314 -21.78 7.11 -9.65
CA TYR A 314 -20.60 7.58 -10.37
C TYR A 314 -19.79 6.40 -10.89
N ASP A 315 -19.54 6.40 -12.19
CA ASP A 315 -18.70 5.43 -12.88
C ASP A 315 -17.40 6.13 -13.30
N ALA A 316 -16.30 5.73 -12.67
CA ALA A 316 -14.98 6.30 -12.94
C ALA A 316 -14.40 5.87 -14.30
N LEU A 317 -15.00 4.87 -14.97
CA LEU A 317 -14.58 4.38 -16.27
C LEU A 317 -15.38 4.99 -17.42
N ALA A 318 -16.60 5.47 -17.17
CA ALA A 318 -17.51 5.97 -18.21
C ALA A 318 -16.90 7.11 -19.07
N VAL A 319 -16.95 6.95 -20.40
CA VAL A 319 -16.37 7.92 -21.36
C VAL A 319 -17.38 8.93 -21.94
N GLU A 320 -18.68 8.68 -21.75
CA GLU A 320 -19.78 9.57 -22.16
C GLU A 320 -20.90 9.52 -21.10
N ASP A 321 -21.44 10.68 -20.72
CA ASP A 321 -22.57 10.75 -19.78
C ASP A 321 -23.87 10.28 -20.45
N ASP A 322 -24.41 9.15 -19.99
CA ASP A 322 -25.66 8.59 -20.50
C ASP A 322 -26.91 9.24 -19.89
N GLY A 323 -26.72 10.13 -18.91
CA GLY A 323 -27.81 10.74 -18.15
C GLY A 323 -28.43 9.81 -17.11
N SER A 324 -27.80 8.68 -16.78
CA SER A 324 -28.22 7.80 -15.67
C SER A 324 -27.85 8.34 -14.29
N CYS A 325 -27.12 9.46 -14.21
CA CYS A 325 -26.65 10.04 -12.95
C CYS A 325 -27.77 10.27 -11.93
N ASP A 326 -27.75 9.46 -10.88
CA ASP A 326 -28.62 9.54 -9.74
C ASP A 326 -27.90 10.29 -8.62
N PHE A 327 -28.40 11.49 -8.29
CA PHE A 327 -27.85 12.31 -7.22
C PHE A 327 -28.52 12.08 -5.85
N ASN A 328 -29.53 11.20 -5.78
CA ASN A 328 -30.47 11.13 -4.65
C ASN A 328 -30.57 9.75 -3.97
N SER A 329 -30.30 8.62 -4.62
CA SER A 329 -30.46 7.29 -3.98
C SER A 329 -29.54 7.03 -2.78
N CYS A 330 -28.37 7.66 -2.76
CA CYS A 330 -27.42 7.66 -1.64
C CYS A 330 -27.54 8.92 -0.75
N ALA A 331 -28.56 9.74 -0.94
CA ALA A 331 -28.79 10.93 -0.15
C ALA A 331 -29.69 10.61 1.06
N GLY A 332 -29.39 11.22 2.21
CA GLY A 332 -30.13 11.00 3.46
C GLY A 332 -29.33 11.50 4.66
N CYS A 333 -29.93 11.45 5.85
CA CYS A 333 -29.26 11.98 7.03
C CYS A 333 -27.98 11.23 7.41
N MET A 334 -26.82 11.89 7.33
CA MET A 334 -25.50 11.32 7.66
C MET A 334 -25.12 11.43 9.16
N TYR A 335 -25.88 12.17 9.96
CA TYR A 335 -25.52 12.42 11.36
C TYR A 335 -26.00 11.29 12.28
N VAL A 336 -25.07 10.53 12.86
CA VAL A 336 -25.33 9.34 13.70
C VAL A 336 -26.22 9.58 14.94
N LEU A 337 -26.39 10.85 15.36
CA LEU A 337 -27.24 11.24 16.49
C LEU A 337 -28.66 11.66 16.08
N ALA A 338 -28.96 11.73 14.78
CA ALA A 338 -30.28 12.07 14.26
C ALA A 338 -31.23 10.87 14.28
N CYS A 339 -32.52 11.15 14.47
CA CYS A 339 -33.53 10.11 14.63
C CYS A 339 -33.82 9.32 13.34
N ASN A 340 -33.57 9.94 12.19
CA ASN A 340 -33.65 9.32 10.86
C ASN A 340 -32.26 9.09 10.24
N TYR A 341 -31.22 8.91 11.06
CA TYR A 341 -29.88 8.56 10.58
C TYR A 341 -29.93 7.37 9.60
N SER A 342 -29.34 7.58 8.42
CA SER A 342 -29.27 6.60 7.35
C SER A 342 -27.83 6.10 7.21
N PRO A 343 -27.49 4.89 7.67
CA PRO A 343 -26.12 4.36 7.55
C PRO A 343 -25.70 4.04 6.11
N SER A 344 -26.63 4.10 5.15
CA SER A 344 -26.37 4.00 3.71
C SER A 344 -26.30 5.35 2.99
N ALA A 345 -26.45 6.47 3.71
CA ALA A 345 -26.29 7.79 3.11
C ALA A 345 -24.81 8.16 2.93
N LEU A 346 -24.45 8.52 1.70
CA LEU A 346 -23.14 9.05 1.33
C LEU A 346 -23.15 10.59 1.23
N LYS A 347 -24.34 11.20 1.21
CA LYS A 347 -24.55 12.64 1.09
C LYS A 347 -25.69 13.10 2.00
N ASP A 348 -25.46 14.15 2.77
CA ASP A 348 -26.51 14.78 3.59
C ASP A 348 -27.48 15.56 2.68
N ASP A 349 -28.75 15.21 2.74
CA ASP A 349 -29.84 15.89 2.04
C ASP A 349 -30.51 16.96 2.91
N GLY A 350 -30.06 17.14 4.15
CA GLY A 350 -30.68 18.04 5.13
C GLY A 350 -32.01 17.50 5.69
N SER A 351 -32.33 16.22 5.48
CA SER A 351 -33.52 15.58 6.07
C SER A 351 -33.38 15.28 7.56
N CYS A 352 -32.19 15.44 8.15
CA CYS A 352 -31.90 15.10 9.53
C CYS A 352 -32.89 15.69 10.54
N GLU A 353 -33.67 14.81 11.16
CA GLU A 353 -34.57 15.16 12.25
C GLU A 353 -34.04 14.73 13.60
N TRP A 354 -34.46 15.48 14.62
CA TRP A 354 -33.92 15.40 15.97
C TRP A 354 -35.03 15.14 17.00
N GLU A 355 -36.30 15.38 16.69
CA GLU A 355 -37.36 15.41 17.71
C GLU A 355 -38.09 14.07 17.88
N SER A 356 -38.18 13.22 16.85
CA SER A 356 -39.04 12.02 16.87
C SER A 356 -38.56 10.89 17.81
N CYS A 357 -37.26 10.85 18.10
CA CYS A 357 -36.59 9.91 19.00
C CYS A 357 -36.02 10.58 20.26
N ALA A 358 -36.39 11.84 20.52
CA ALA A 358 -35.92 12.59 21.67
C ALA A 358 -36.92 12.47 22.82
N GLY A 359 -36.52 11.80 23.90
CA GLY A 359 -37.38 11.47 25.05
C GLY A 359 -36.58 11.42 26.34
N CYS A 360 -37.17 10.93 27.42
CA CYS A 360 -36.43 10.73 28.67
C CYS A 360 -35.65 9.40 28.62
N THR A 361 -34.32 9.45 28.71
CA THR A 361 -33.47 8.24 28.58
C THR A 361 -33.08 7.59 29.91
N PHE A 362 -33.46 8.18 31.05
CA PHE A 362 -33.12 7.69 32.37
C PHE A 362 -34.13 6.63 32.86
N PRO A 363 -33.74 5.37 33.08
CA PRO A 363 -34.68 4.29 33.47
C PRO A 363 -35.43 4.53 34.79
N ASP A 364 -34.87 5.37 35.67
CA ASP A 364 -35.43 5.70 36.98
C ASP A 364 -36.42 6.88 36.94
N ALA A 365 -36.71 7.45 35.77
CA ALA A 365 -37.69 8.52 35.59
C ALA A 365 -39.11 7.98 35.39
N GLU A 366 -40.11 8.68 35.91
CA GLU A 366 -41.54 8.32 35.78
C GLU A 366 -42.04 8.34 34.34
N ASN A 367 -41.37 9.09 33.46
CA ASN A 367 -41.66 9.21 32.04
C ASN A 367 -40.53 8.67 31.14
N TYR A 368 -39.74 7.70 31.64
CA TYR A 368 -38.73 7.00 30.85
C TYR A 368 -39.33 6.47 29.54
N ASP A 369 -38.68 6.80 28.41
CA ASP A 369 -39.04 6.32 27.09
C ASP A 369 -37.94 5.39 26.55
N PRO A 370 -38.18 4.06 26.50
CA PRO A 370 -37.21 3.10 25.96
C PRO A 370 -37.01 3.20 24.44
N ALA A 371 -37.81 4.01 23.72
CA ALA A 371 -37.61 4.33 22.31
C ALA A 371 -36.76 5.61 22.10
N ALA A 372 -36.44 6.35 23.16
CA ALA A 372 -35.62 7.55 23.06
C ALA A 372 -34.14 7.20 22.81
N ALA A 373 -33.56 7.80 21.77
CA ALA A 373 -32.14 7.65 21.45
C ALA A 373 -31.24 8.59 22.27
N TRP A 374 -31.78 9.71 22.73
CA TRP A 374 -31.07 10.70 23.55
C TRP A 374 -32.03 11.58 24.37
N ASP A 375 -31.48 12.19 25.43
CA ASP A 375 -32.26 12.89 26.45
C ASP A 375 -32.70 14.29 26.01
N ASN A 376 -34.01 14.53 26.03
CA ASN A 376 -34.59 15.83 25.67
C ASN A 376 -34.80 16.78 26.87
N GLY A 377 -34.31 16.42 28.08
CA GLY A 377 -34.46 17.21 29.29
C GLY A 377 -35.87 17.22 29.89
N THR A 378 -36.81 16.41 29.39
CA THR A 378 -38.19 16.32 29.93
C THR A 378 -38.36 15.30 31.05
N CYS A 379 -37.30 14.63 31.50
CA CYS A 379 -37.37 13.62 32.56
C CYS A 379 -38.01 14.14 33.85
N THR A 380 -39.05 13.45 34.30
CA THR A 380 -39.71 13.68 35.58
C THR A 380 -39.32 12.57 36.54
N PHE A 381 -38.54 12.92 37.57
CA PHE A 381 -38.27 12.03 38.69
C PHE A 381 -39.32 12.30 39.77
N GLY A 382 -39.91 11.22 40.29
CA GLY A 382 -40.87 11.32 41.40
C GLY A 382 -40.22 11.92 42.66
N PRO A 383 -41.02 12.31 43.68
CA PRO A 383 -40.47 12.64 44.98
C PRO A 383 -39.61 11.45 45.45
N PRO A 384 -38.39 11.68 45.98
CA PRO A 384 -37.45 10.61 46.26
C PRO A 384 -38.10 9.55 47.16
N VAL A 385 -38.28 8.35 46.60
CA VAL A 385 -38.63 7.17 47.39
C VAL A 385 -37.45 6.89 48.31
N ASP A 386 -37.71 7.02 49.60
CA ASP A 386 -36.72 7.09 50.65
C ASP A 386 -35.76 5.88 50.61
N SER A 387 -34.56 6.10 50.09
CA SER A 387 -33.61 5.05 49.75
C SER A 387 -32.72 4.62 50.92
N CYS A 388 -32.97 5.17 52.12
CA CYS A 388 -32.36 4.73 53.37
C CYS A 388 -33.40 4.20 54.36
N PRO A 389 -33.85 2.92 54.25
CA PRO A 389 -34.70 2.27 55.25
C PRO A 389 -34.11 2.16 56.67
N ALA A 390 -32.86 2.61 56.86
CA ALA A 390 -32.14 2.66 58.12
C ALA A 390 -31.77 4.09 58.57
N ASP A 391 -32.20 5.11 57.82
CA ASP A 391 -32.34 6.49 58.32
C ASP A 391 -33.70 6.53 59.04
N ILE A 392 -33.66 6.32 60.35
CA ILE A 392 -34.85 6.12 61.19
C ILE A 392 -35.40 7.47 61.65
N ASN A 393 -34.56 8.50 61.64
CA ASN A 393 -34.92 9.85 62.06
C ASN A 393 -35.25 10.80 60.87
N ALA A 394 -34.97 10.36 59.65
CA ALA A 394 -35.20 11.05 58.37
C ALA A 394 -34.43 12.38 58.21
N ASP A 395 -33.17 12.45 58.68
CA ASP A 395 -32.28 13.60 58.49
C ASP A 395 -31.41 13.54 57.22
N GLY A 396 -31.46 12.42 56.49
CA GLY A 396 -30.68 12.13 55.29
C GLY A 396 -29.33 11.47 55.55
N PHE A 397 -29.03 11.03 56.78
CA PHE A 397 -27.73 10.47 57.15
C PHE A 397 -27.84 9.33 58.17
N ILE A 398 -27.56 8.08 57.73
CA ILE A 398 -27.46 6.93 58.64
C ILE A 398 -26.28 7.12 59.61
N GLY A 399 -26.58 7.48 60.85
CA GLY A 399 -25.60 7.83 61.87
C GLY A 399 -25.79 7.12 63.21
N THR A 400 -25.07 7.62 64.22
CA THR A 400 -25.20 7.12 65.60
C THR A 400 -26.58 7.39 66.19
N LEU A 401 -27.30 8.40 65.69
CA LEU A 401 -28.65 8.74 66.17
C LEU A 401 -29.67 7.68 65.74
N ASP A 402 -29.65 7.24 64.49
CA ASP A 402 -30.51 6.15 64.00
C ASP A 402 -30.28 4.84 64.74
N LEU A 403 -29.01 4.53 65.04
CA LEU A 403 -28.67 3.37 65.84
C LEU A 403 -29.19 3.50 67.28
N LEU A 404 -29.18 4.69 67.87
CA LEU A 404 -29.75 4.94 69.20
C LEU A 404 -31.29 4.88 69.17
N ASP A 405 -31.93 5.40 68.14
CA ASP A 405 -33.38 5.35 67.97
C ASP A 405 -33.87 3.91 67.73
N LEU A 406 -33.17 3.13 66.89
CA LEU A 406 -33.39 1.69 66.73
C LEU A 406 -33.27 0.95 68.06
N LEU A 407 -32.19 1.21 68.81
CA LEU A 407 -31.94 0.58 70.11
C LEU A 407 -32.93 1.04 71.19
N SER A 408 -33.56 2.21 71.03
CA SER A 408 -34.55 2.73 71.99
C SER A 408 -35.85 1.92 72.00
N GLY A 409 -36.28 1.41 70.83
CA GLY A 409 -37.43 0.51 70.68
C GLY A 409 -37.06 -0.98 70.55
N TYR A 410 -35.77 -1.33 70.62
CA TYR A 410 -35.32 -2.70 70.42
C TYR A 410 -35.77 -3.62 71.56
N GLY A 411 -36.76 -4.48 71.25
CA GLY A 411 -37.36 -5.42 72.20
C GLY A 411 -38.71 -4.98 72.77
N ASP A 412 -39.24 -3.83 72.35
CA ASP A 412 -40.60 -3.43 72.68
C ASP A 412 -41.63 -4.37 72.04
N LEU A 413 -42.72 -4.63 72.78
CA LEU A 413 -43.83 -5.45 72.30
C LEU A 413 -44.77 -4.60 71.46
N CYS A 414 -44.63 -4.67 70.14
CA CYS A 414 -45.65 -4.17 69.22
C CYS A 414 -47.00 -4.83 69.53
N ALA A 415 -48.01 -4.03 69.87
CA ALA A 415 -49.38 -4.51 69.90
C ALA A 415 -49.80 -4.88 68.46
N ALA A 416 -50.32 -6.09 68.28
CA ALA A 416 -50.93 -6.50 67.03
C ALA A 416 -52.38 -6.02 67.00
N ASP A 417 -52.66 -5.02 66.16
CA ASP A 417 -54.00 -4.68 65.66
C ASP A 417 -54.23 -5.36 64.29
#